data_AF-A0AAN7TDP8-F1
#
_entry.id   AF-A0AAN7TDP8-F1
#
_cell.length_a   1.000
_cell.length_b   1.000
_cell.length_c   1.000
_cell.angle_alpha   90.00
_cell.angle_beta   90.00
_cell.angle_gamma   90.00
#
_symmetry.space_group_name_H-M   'P 1'
#
loop_
_entity.id
_entity.type
_entity.pdbx_description
1 polymer ?
#
loop_
_entity_poly.entity_id
_entity_poly.type
_entity_poly.pdbx_seq_one_letter_code
_entity_poly.pdbx_strand_id
1 'polypeptide(L)'
;MKTSMALTLLSTSLATAAQSYFGVVADRSGSAIQYMTMNAGAGRIYLGGAPMTSCPDNIAAAGGCPADNSTNFMLGEAGQLEMGVDVPGGQTAYFTACGELSYTVPHANDIPEDATVTGWTMTPGASFGSLSYTEGLTACQDGDVYYVYSGDARPDCLSFNALTVADDAPAAWEYTY
;
A
#
# COMPACT_ATOMS: atom_id res chain seq x y z
N MET A 1 29.73 -52.87 24.68
CA MET A 1 29.66 -51.43 24.36
C MET A 1 28.28 -51.15 23.76
N LYS A 2 27.44 -50.35 24.42
CA LYS A 2 26.12 -49.93 23.93
C LYS A 2 26.25 -48.54 23.34
N THR A 3 26.26 -48.43 22.02
CA THR A 3 26.31 -47.15 21.30
C THR A 3 24.88 -46.60 21.21
N SER A 4 24.61 -45.53 21.96
CA SER A 4 23.38 -44.74 21.85
C SER A 4 23.54 -43.76 20.70
N MET A 5 22.65 -43.82 19.71
CA MET A 5 22.55 -42.84 18.63
C MET A 5 21.72 -41.65 19.13
N ALA A 6 22.34 -40.47 19.17
CA ALA A 6 21.64 -39.21 19.42
C ALA A 6 20.99 -38.72 18.13
N LEU A 7 19.68 -38.50 18.16
CA LEU A 7 18.90 -37.97 17.04
C LEU A 7 18.90 -36.44 17.11
N THR A 8 19.62 -35.79 16.19
CA THR A 8 19.65 -34.33 16.07
C THR A 8 18.44 -33.86 15.26
N LEU A 9 17.54 -33.09 15.89
CA LEU A 9 16.41 -32.45 15.22
C LEU A 9 16.91 -31.21 14.46
N LEU A 10 16.79 -31.21 13.13
CA LEU A 10 16.95 -30.01 12.31
C LEU A 10 15.65 -29.19 12.39
N SER A 11 15.70 -28.02 13.04
CA SER A 11 14.62 -27.04 12.99
C SER A 11 14.69 -26.29 11.67
N THR A 12 13.81 -26.59 10.72
CA THR A 12 13.65 -25.79 9.50
C THR A 12 12.85 -24.52 9.83
N SER A 13 13.52 -23.38 9.88
CA SER A 13 12.87 -22.08 9.88
C SER A 13 12.21 -21.84 8.52
N LEU A 14 10.88 -21.84 8.48
CA LEU A 14 10.13 -21.31 7.36
C LEU A 14 10.34 -19.79 7.33
N ALA A 15 11.19 -19.31 6.43
CA ALA A 15 11.18 -17.89 6.09
C ALA A 15 9.81 -17.59 5.48
N THR A 16 8.99 -16.80 6.17
CA THR A 16 7.83 -16.21 5.52
C THR A 16 8.37 -15.32 4.39
N ALA A 17 7.96 -15.57 3.15
CA ALA A 17 8.26 -14.64 2.09
C ALA A 17 7.66 -13.30 2.51
N ALA A 18 8.50 -12.26 2.61
CA ALA A 18 7.98 -10.90 2.77
C ALA A 18 7.00 -10.66 1.63
N GLN A 19 5.79 -10.17 1.93
CA GLN A 19 4.86 -9.75 0.89
C GLN A 19 5.55 -8.64 0.10
N SER A 20 5.89 -8.89 -1.17
CA SER A 20 6.55 -7.89 -2.01
C SER A 20 5.55 -6.82 -2.41
N TYR A 21 4.36 -7.25 -2.83
CA TYR A 21 3.23 -6.39 -3.15
C TYR A 21 2.05 -6.72 -2.24
N PHE A 22 1.20 -5.73 -2.01
CA PHE A 22 -0.04 -5.92 -1.30
C PHE A 22 -1.07 -4.84 -1.63
N GLY A 23 -2.33 -5.25 -1.69
CA GLY A 23 -3.47 -4.34 -1.62
C GLY A 23 -3.81 -4.00 -0.17
N VAL A 24 -4.56 -2.92 0.06
CA VAL A 24 -4.97 -2.48 1.40
C VAL A 24 -6.48 -2.37 1.49
N VAL A 25 -7.03 -2.83 2.61
CA VAL A 25 -8.46 -2.76 2.93
C VAL A 25 -8.63 -2.13 4.31
N ALA A 26 -9.58 -1.20 4.43
CA ALA A 26 -9.89 -0.58 5.70
C ALA A 26 -10.71 -1.51 6.61
N ASP A 27 -10.25 -1.71 7.83
CA ASP A 27 -10.97 -2.38 8.91
C ASP A 27 -11.43 -1.36 9.95
N ARG A 28 -12.73 -1.06 9.90
CA ARG A 28 -13.44 -0.26 10.89
C ARG A 28 -14.88 -0.74 11.00
N SER A 29 -15.10 -1.71 11.88
CA SER A 29 -16.40 -2.34 12.10
C SER A 29 -17.54 -1.33 12.33
N GLY A 30 -18.66 -1.54 11.63
CA GLY A 30 -19.89 -0.74 11.82
C GLY A 30 -19.83 0.67 11.22
N SER A 31 -18.91 0.92 10.29
CA SER A 31 -18.76 2.22 9.64
C SER A 31 -18.91 2.13 8.13
N ALA A 32 -19.11 3.27 7.47
CA ALA A 32 -19.22 3.35 6.01
C ALA A 32 -17.95 2.92 5.28
N ILE A 33 -16.78 2.99 5.93
CA ILE A 33 -15.49 2.61 5.33
C ILE A 33 -15.12 1.14 5.58
N GLN A 34 -15.98 0.37 6.26
CA GLN A 34 -15.69 -1.03 6.54
C GLN A 34 -15.47 -1.82 5.24
N TYR A 35 -14.30 -2.41 5.11
CA TYR A 35 -13.85 -3.20 3.96
C TYR A 35 -13.78 -2.44 2.63
N MET A 36 -13.73 -1.10 2.67
CA MET A 36 -13.36 -0.34 1.48
C MET A 36 -11.88 -0.57 1.14
N THR A 37 -11.60 -0.80 -0.14
CA THR A 37 -10.23 -0.92 -0.65
C THR A 37 -9.59 0.45 -0.70
N MET A 38 -8.28 0.52 -0.45
CA MET A 38 -7.48 1.71 -0.64
C MET A 38 -7.03 1.77 -2.10
N ASN A 39 -7.40 2.84 -2.79
CA ASN A 39 -7.17 3.06 -4.21
C ASN A 39 -6.39 4.36 -4.44
N ALA A 40 -5.65 4.41 -5.55
CA ALA A 40 -4.90 5.57 -5.99
C ALA A 40 -5.51 6.17 -7.27
N GLY A 41 -5.59 7.50 -7.33
CA GLY A 41 -6.03 8.23 -8.52
C GLY A 41 -6.13 9.73 -8.27
N ALA A 42 -6.02 10.52 -9.33
CA ALA A 42 -5.95 11.98 -9.26
C ALA A 42 -4.93 12.48 -8.21
N GLY A 43 -3.77 11.82 -8.14
CA GLY A 43 -2.63 12.20 -7.29
C GLY A 43 -2.80 11.91 -5.80
N ARG A 44 -3.93 11.30 -5.41
CA ARG A 44 -4.36 11.12 -4.02
C ARG A 44 -4.70 9.66 -3.73
N ILE A 45 -4.63 9.29 -2.47
CA ILE A 45 -5.03 7.96 -1.98
C ILE A 45 -6.33 8.06 -1.19
N TYR A 46 -7.28 7.18 -1.49
CA TYR A 46 -8.62 7.19 -0.92
C TYR A 46 -9.14 5.77 -0.69
N LEU A 47 -10.16 5.63 0.15
CA LEU A 47 -10.93 4.40 0.34
C LEU A 47 -12.18 4.41 -0.54
N GLY A 48 -12.50 3.25 -1.12
CA GLY A 48 -13.65 3.07 -2.00
C GLY A 48 -13.35 3.50 -3.43
N GLY A 49 -14.37 3.51 -4.29
CA GLY A 49 -14.21 3.79 -5.71
C GLY A 49 -13.34 2.76 -6.45
N ALA A 50 -12.79 3.16 -7.59
CA ALA A 50 -11.85 2.38 -8.38
C ALA A 50 -10.62 3.24 -8.68
N PRO A 51 -9.41 2.66 -8.73
CA PRO A 51 -8.21 3.42 -9.00
C PRO A 51 -8.19 3.96 -10.43
N MET A 52 -7.35 4.98 -10.65
CA MET A 52 -7.13 5.55 -11.97
C MET A 52 -5.73 5.15 -12.44
N THR A 53 -5.69 4.31 -13.47
CA THR A 53 -4.47 3.75 -14.03
C THR A 53 -4.28 4.20 -15.48
N SER A 54 -3.04 4.25 -15.93
CA SER A 54 -2.67 4.55 -17.31
C SER A 54 -1.61 3.54 -17.78
N CYS A 55 -1.69 3.13 -19.04
CA CYS A 55 -0.65 2.35 -19.69
C CYS A 55 -0.47 2.83 -21.14
N PRO A 56 0.74 3.27 -21.54
CA PRO A 56 0.98 3.72 -22.90
C PRO A 56 0.74 2.63 -23.96
N ASP A 57 0.20 3.01 -25.12
CA ASP A 57 -0.13 2.08 -26.22
C ASP A 57 1.06 1.22 -26.66
N ASN A 58 2.28 1.77 -26.67
CA ASN A 58 3.48 1.01 -27.05
C ASN A 58 3.86 -0.06 -26.01
N ILE A 59 3.52 0.15 -24.73
CA ILE A 59 3.71 -0.84 -23.66
C ILE A 59 2.60 -1.89 -23.74
N ALA A 60 1.35 -1.46 -23.93
CA ALA A 60 0.21 -2.35 -24.13
C ALA A 60 0.40 -3.29 -25.32
N ALA A 61 0.85 -2.77 -26.46
CA ALA A 61 1.11 -3.56 -27.66
C ALA A 61 2.23 -4.60 -27.47
N ALA A 62 3.16 -4.36 -26.54
CA ALA A 62 4.21 -5.30 -26.15
C ALA A 62 3.76 -6.30 -25.07
N GLY A 63 2.53 -6.19 -24.56
CA GLY A 63 2.01 -7.01 -23.47
C GLY A 63 2.63 -6.67 -22.10
N GLY A 64 3.16 -5.45 -21.94
CA GLY A 64 3.85 -5.02 -20.72
C GLY A 64 2.98 -4.34 -19.68
N CYS A 65 1.67 -4.16 -19.92
CA CYS A 65 0.77 -3.60 -18.91
C CYS A 65 0.33 -4.71 -17.94
N PRO A 66 0.28 -4.43 -16.63
CA PRO A 66 -0.40 -5.30 -15.68
C PRO A 66 -1.85 -5.56 -16.09
N ALA A 67 -2.31 -6.79 -15.83
CA ALA A 67 -3.67 -7.23 -16.15
C ALA A 67 -4.70 -6.77 -15.10
N ASP A 68 -4.24 -6.53 -13.87
CA ASP A 68 -5.05 -5.97 -12.81
C ASP A 68 -5.11 -4.44 -12.95
N ASN A 69 -6.18 -3.84 -12.44
CA ASN A 69 -6.33 -2.40 -12.27
C ASN A 69 -6.76 -2.12 -10.83
N SER A 70 -6.12 -2.79 -9.88
CA SER A 70 -6.25 -2.52 -8.44
C SER A 70 -5.14 -1.55 -8.01
N THR A 71 -5.12 -1.16 -6.73
CA THR A 71 -3.96 -0.46 -6.17
C THR A 71 -3.17 -1.39 -5.27
N ASN A 72 -1.97 -1.72 -5.74
CA ASN A 72 -0.96 -2.40 -4.95
C ASN A 72 0.08 -1.42 -4.42
N PHE A 73 0.71 -1.79 -3.32
CA PHE A 73 1.81 -1.09 -2.67
C PHE A 73 2.95 -2.04 -2.36
N MET A 74 4.12 -1.49 -2.07
CA MET A 74 5.25 -2.20 -1.50
C MET A 74 5.81 -1.41 -0.32
N LEU A 75 6.35 -2.10 0.68
CA LEU A 75 7.15 -1.43 1.71
C LEU A 75 8.58 -1.26 1.20
N GLY A 76 8.98 -0.02 0.95
CA GLY A 76 10.32 0.36 0.55
C GLY A 76 11.31 0.40 1.71
N GLU A 77 12.54 0.81 1.42
CA GLU A 77 13.57 0.96 2.44
C GLU A 77 13.22 2.09 3.43
N ALA A 78 13.71 1.95 4.67
CA ALA A 78 13.57 2.95 5.73
C ALA A 78 12.11 3.36 6.05
N GLY A 79 11.14 2.48 5.78
CA GLY A 79 9.73 2.71 6.11
C GLY A 79 9.01 3.67 5.15
N GLN A 80 9.44 3.69 3.89
CA GLN A 80 8.71 4.32 2.79
C GLN A 80 7.63 3.38 2.25
N LEU A 81 6.53 3.95 1.76
CA LEU A 81 5.49 3.20 1.06
C LEU A 81 5.57 3.54 -0.42
N GLU A 82 5.88 2.55 -1.23
CA GLU A 82 5.97 2.68 -2.68
C GLU A 82 4.68 2.19 -3.33
N MET A 83 4.31 2.81 -4.44
CA MET A 83 3.20 2.35 -5.26
C MET A 83 3.65 1.12 -6.07
N GLY A 84 2.79 0.11 -6.17
CA GLY A 84 3.02 -1.10 -6.95
C GLY A 84 2.81 -0.84 -8.43
N VAL A 85 3.82 -0.23 -9.08
CA VAL A 85 3.81 0.20 -10.49
C VAL A 85 5.05 -0.28 -11.26
N ASP A 86 4.92 -0.42 -12.58
CA ASP A 86 6.03 -0.77 -13.49
C ASP A 86 6.75 0.45 -14.11
N VAL A 87 6.17 1.65 -13.98
CA VAL A 87 6.70 2.86 -14.62
C VAL A 87 8.14 3.17 -14.14
N PRO A 88 9.07 3.49 -15.06
CA PRO A 88 10.44 3.88 -14.67
C PRO A 88 10.45 5.11 -13.75
N GLY A 89 11.19 5.00 -12.65
CA GLY A 89 11.22 6.00 -11.58
C GLY A 89 10.29 5.65 -10.41
N GLY A 90 9.28 4.80 -10.65
CA GLY A 90 8.28 4.43 -9.65
C GLY A 90 7.35 5.58 -9.30
N GLN A 91 6.56 5.35 -8.24
CA GLN A 91 5.79 6.39 -7.58
C GLN A 91 5.85 6.12 -6.07
N THR A 92 6.06 7.15 -5.27
CA THR A 92 6.23 7.03 -3.81
C THR A 92 5.08 7.74 -3.11
N ALA A 93 4.48 7.07 -2.12
CA ALA A 93 3.43 7.67 -1.30
C ALA A 93 4.04 8.60 -0.24
N TYR A 94 3.39 9.73 0.00
CA TYR A 94 3.80 10.72 0.99
C TYR A 94 2.59 11.39 1.63
N PHE A 95 2.74 11.84 2.86
CA PHE A 95 1.81 12.77 3.48
C PHE A 95 2.21 14.20 3.15
N THR A 96 1.28 15.01 2.65
CA THR A 96 1.45 16.45 2.53
C THR A 96 1.60 17.10 3.92
N ALA A 97 2.02 18.37 4.01
CA ALA A 97 2.03 19.09 5.29
C ALA A 97 0.64 19.23 5.94
N CYS A 98 -0.44 19.05 5.18
CA CYS A 98 -1.80 19.00 5.71
C CYS A 98 -2.19 17.58 6.21
N GLY A 99 -1.28 16.62 6.11
CA GLY A 99 -1.49 15.22 6.48
C GLY A 99 -2.28 14.41 5.45
N GLU A 100 -2.50 14.92 4.24
CA GLU A 100 -3.18 14.15 3.18
C GLU A 100 -2.24 13.13 2.54
N LEU A 101 -2.69 11.88 2.37
CA LEU A 101 -1.92 10.86 1.68
C LEU A 101 -2.03 11.03 0.15
N SER A 102 -0.89 11.35 -0.45
CA SER A 102 -0.69 11.55 -1.88
C SER A 102 0.44 10.66 -2.38
N TYR A 103 0.73 10.72 -3.68
CA TYR A 103 1.87 10.03 -4.28
C TYR A 103 2.48 10.85 -5.40
N THR A 104 3.74 10.55 -5.76
CA THR A 104 4.45 11.29 -6.79
C THR A 104 3.86 11.06 -8.18
N VAL A 105 3.99 12.06 -9.06
CA VAL A 105 3.64 11.89 -10.48
C VAL A 105 4.50 10.78 -11.12
N PRO A 106 4.01 10.07 -12.15
CA PRO A 106 4.82 9.10 -12.87
C PRO A 106 6.08 9.75 -13.46
N HIS A 107 7.16 8.98 -13.56
CA HIS A 107 8.45 9.40 -14.13
C HIS A 107 9.17 10.53 -13.39
N ALA A 108 8.62 11.06 -12.29
CA ALA A 108 9.29 12.04 -11.46
C ALA A 108 9.17 11.70 -9.98
N ASN A 109 10.25 11.91 -9.25
CA ASN A 109 10.26 11.80 -7.79
C ASN A 109 10.07 13.19 -7.19
N ASP A 110 9.07 13.92 -7.69
CA ASP A 110 8.77 15.26 -7.22
C ASP A 110 7.90 15.16 -5.96
N ILE A 111 8.53 15.41 -4.82
CA ILE A 111 7.96 15.33 -3.49
C ILE A 111 8.03 16.73 -2.89
N PRO A 112 6.92 17.31 -2.40
CA PRO A 112 6.95 18.60 -1.73
C PRO A 112 7.97 18.64 -0.59
N GLU A 113 8.66 19.77 -0.41
CA GLU A 113 9.74 19.91 0.59
C GLU A 113 9.26 19.66 2.04
N ASP A 114 7.99 19.93 2.31
CA ASP A 114 7.34 19.77 3.61
C ASP A 114 6.57 18.44 3.76
N ALA A 115 6.70 17.54 2.78
CA ALA A 115 6.07 16.22 2.83
C ALA A 115 6.82 15.23 3.72
N THR A 116 6.08 14.25 4.26
CA THR A 116 6.64 13.13 5.02
C THR A 116 6.48 11.84 4.23
N VAL A 117 7.61 11.15 3.98
CA VAL A 117 7.67 9.93 3.14
C VAL A 117 7.93 8.65 3.95
N THR A 118 8.38 8.77 5.19
CA THR A 118 8.73 7.64 6.07
C THR A 118 7.75 7.51 7.23
N GLY A 119 7.84 6.38 7.96
CA GLY A 119 7.00 6.11 9.13
C GLY A 119 5.98 5.01 8.91
N TRP A 120 6.03 4.35 7.75
CA TRP A 120 5.25 3.16 7.42
C TRP A 120 5.86 1.89 8.01
N THR A 121 5.01 0.97 8.40
CA THR A 121 5.38 -0.39 8.76
C THR A 121 4.37 -1.36 8.16
N MET A 122 4.87 -2.37 7.46
CA MET A 122 4.05 -3.48 6.97
C MET A 122 4.47 -4.75 7.70
N THR A 123 3.48 -5.45 8.28
CA THR A 123 3.67 -6.76 8.92
C THR A 123 2.88 -7.82 8.15
N PRO A 124 3.54 -8.79 7.50
CA PRO A 124 2.86 -9.90 6.85
C PRO A 124 2.07 -10.75 7.83
N GLY A 125 0.98 -11.36 7.36
CA GLY A 125 0.20 -12.33 8.13
C GLY A 125 -0.31 -13.48 7.29
N ALA A 126 -0.82 -14.53 7.95
CA ALA A 126 -1.18 -15.79 7.29
C ALA A 126 -2.43 -15.70 6.40
N SER A 127 -3.35 -14.80 6.72
CA SER A 127 -4.56 -14.54 5.91
C SER A 127 -4.64 -13.08 5.50
N PHE A 128 -4.31 -12.17 6.42
CA PHE A 128 -4.16 -10.74 6.18
C PHE A 128 -2.92 -10.28 6.93
N GLY A 129 -2.16 -9.35 6.35
CA GLY A 129 -1.15 -8.59 7.07
C GLY A 129 -1.75 -7.28 7.61
N SER A 130 -0.87 -6.42 8.12
CA SER A 130 -1.24 -5.07 8.54
C SER A 130 -0.27 -4.04 7.96
N LEU A 131 -0.82 -2.90 7.56
CA LEU A 131 -0.09 -1.68 7.25
C LEU A 131 -0.40 -0.67 8.36
N SER A 132 0.62 0.00 8.87
CA SER A 132 0.45 1.08 9.83
C SER A 132 1.34 2.27 9.48
N TYR A 133 0.87 3.45 9.86
CA TYR A 133 1.64 4.68 9.87
C TYR A 133 1.82 5.15 11.30
N THR A 134 2.96 5.79 11.60
CA THR A 134 3.35 6.16 12.97
C THR A 134 2.31 7.05 13.67
N GLU A 135 1.62 7.91 12.92
CA GLU A 135 0.57 8.79 13.47
C GLU A 135 -0.85 8.20 13.35
N GLY A 136 -1.00 6.96 12.87
CA GLY A 136 -2.30 6.39 12.54
C GLY A 136 -2.87 6.92 11.21
N LEU A 137 -3.99 6.32 10.80
CA LEU A 137 -4.69 6.65 9.55
C LEU A 137 -6.14 7.03 9.84
N THR A 138 -6.59 8.11 9.23
CA THR A 138 -8.00 8.50 9.19
C THR A 138 -8.48 8.65 7.75
N ALA A 139 -9.79 8.47 7.54
CA ALA A 139 -10.42 8.62 6.24
C ALA A 139 -11.56 9.65 6.33
N CYS A 140 -11.50 10.67 5.49
CA CYS A 140 -12.45 11.78 5.47
C CYS A 140 -13.32 11.69 4.22
N GLN A 141 -14.64 11.72 4.38
CA GLN A 141 -15.55 11.62 3.25
C GLN A 141 -15.45 12.85 2.33
N ASP A 142 -15.34 12.60 1.02
CA ASP A 142 -15.43 13.62 -0.02
C ASP A 142 -16.10 13.01 -1.26
N GLY A 143 -17.33 13.43 -1.53
CA GLY A 143 -18.19 12.78 -2.51
C GLY A 143 -18.44 11.31 -2.18
N ASP A 144 -18.09 10.43 -3.13
CA ASP A 144 -18.33 8.99 -3.07
C ASP A 144 -17.13 8.20 -2.51
N VAL A 145 -16.03 8.86 -2.16
CA VAL A 145 -14.81 8.24 -1.63
C VAL A 145 -14.41 8.84 -0.29
N TYR A 146 -13.43 8.21 0.39
CA TYR A 146 -12.86 8.75 1.61
C TYR A 146 -11.36 8.97 1.46
N TYR A 147 -10.90 10.21 1.38
CA TYR A 147 -9.46 10.51 1.28
C TYR A 147 -8.74 10.15 2.58
N VAL A 148 -7.54 9.59 2.44
CA VAL A 148 -6.73 9.11 3.57
C VAL A 148 -5.84 10.23 4.09
N TYR A 149 -5.76 10.34 5.41
CA TYR A 149 -4.93 11.31 6.12
C TYR A 149 -4.15 10.64 7.26
N SER A 150 -3.05 11.27 7.69
CA SER A 150 -2.34 10.90 8.92
C SER A 150 -3.01 11.52 10.16
N GLY A 151 -2.90 10.85 11.30
CA GLY A 151 -3.36 11.39 12.58
C GLY A 151 -4.83 11.11 12.87
N ASP A 152 -5.19 11.23 14.16
CA ASP A 152 -6.50 10.82 14.71
C ASP A 152 -7.53 11.95 14.87
N ALA A 153 -7.21 13.20 14.48
CA ALA A 153 -7.91 14.38 14.98
C ALA A 153 -8.56 15.25 13.90
N ARG A 154 -9.42 14.65 13.06
CA ARG A 154 -10.34 15.42 12.21
C ARG A 154 -11.79 15.08 12.61
N PRO A 155 -12.62 16.08 13.01
CA PRO A 155 -13.95 15.86 13.62
C PRO A 155 -14.91 14.98 12.81
N ASP A 156 -14.72 14.94 11.49
CA ASP A 156 -15.61 14.26 10.54
C ASP A 156 -14.94 13.08 9.83
N CYS A 157 -13.78 12.65 10.34
CA CYS A 157 -13.02 11.56 9.74
C CYS A 157 -13.02 10.32 10.62
N LEU A 158 -12.85 9.17 9.98
CA LEU A 158 -12.93 7.87 10.62
C LEU A 158 -11.54 7.26 10.68
N SER A 159 -11.00 7.03 11.88
CA SER A 159 -9.76 6.27 12.05
C SER A 159 -9.92 4.82 11.58
N PHE A 160 -8.90 4.18 11.02
CA PHE A 160 -9.06 2.79 10.60
C PHE A 160 -7.77 2.01 10.72
N ASN A 161 -7.91 0.69 10.88
CA ASN A 161 -6.79 -0.22 10.72
C ASN A 161 -6.68 -0.58 9.24
N ALA A 162 -5.47 -0.61 8.68
CA ALA A 162 -5.24 -1.04 7.32
C ALA A 162 -4.82 -2.52 7.32
N LEU A 163 -5.70 -3.38 6.82
CA LEU A 163 -5.39 -4.79 6.57
C LEU A 163 -4.73 -4.90 5.19
N THR A 164 -3.70 -5.72 5.07
CA THR A 164 -3.07 -6.00 3.78
C THR A 164 -3.48 -7.36 3.23
N VAL A 165 -3.70 -7.42 1.92
CA VAL A 165 -3.89 -8.65 1.17
C VAL A 165 -2.68 -8.85 0.29
N ALA A 166 -2.01 -9.99 0.42
CA ALA A 166 -0.79 -10.27 -0.34
C ALA A 166 -1.06 -10.31 -1.84
N ASP A 167 -0.11 -9.77 -2.61
CA ASP A 167 -0.06 -9.87 -4.05
C ASP A 167 1.38 -10.18 -4.50
N ASP A 168 1.55 -10.62 -5.74
CA ASP A 168 2.85 -11.02 -6.31
C ASP A 168 3.39 -10.06 -7.38
N ALA A 169 2.61 -9.06 -7.80
CA ALA A 169 2.99 -8.15 -8.88
C ALA A 169 2.48 -6.70 -8.70
N PRO A 170 3.08 -5.73 -9.44
CA PRO A 170 2.47 -4.43 -9.71
C PRO A 170 1.07 -4.58 -10.29
N ALA A 171 0.17 -3.67 -9.92
CA ALA A 171 -1.23 -3.66 -10.39
C ALA A 171 -1.52 -2.55 -11.41
N ALA A 172 -0.52 -1.77 -11.81
CA ALA A 172 -0.66 -0.74 -12.83
C ALA A 172 0.68 -0.46 -13.51
N TRP A 173 0.63 0.00 -14.76
CA TRP A 173 1.83 0.61 -15.33
C TRP A 173 2.16 1.89 -14.58
N GLU A 174 1.17 2.78 -14.41
CA GLU A 174 1.24 3.95 -13.52
C GLU A 174 -0.15 4.27 -12.95
N TYR A 175 -0.20 4.90 -11.77
CA TYR A 175 -1.40 5.55 -11.25
C TYR A 175 -1.42 7.02 -11.67
N THR A 176 -2.57 7.52 -12.11
CA THR A 176 -2.67 8.87 -12.70
C THR A 176 -2.77 9.95 -11.64
N TYR A 177 -1.94 10.99 -11.77
CA TYR A 177 -1.91 12.17 -10.92
C TYR A 177 -2.96 13.22 -11.31
#